data_AF-A0A5D2Y0E3-F1
#
_entry.id   AF-A0A5D2Y0E3-F1
#
_cell.length_a   1.000
_cell.length_b   1.000
_cell.length_c   1.000
_cell.angle_alpha   90.00
_cell.angle_beta   90.00
_cell.angle_gamma   90.00
#
_symmetry.space_group_name_H-M   'P 1'
#
loop_
_entity.id
_entity.type
_entity.pdbx_description
1 polymer ?
#
loop_
_entity_poly.entity_id
_entity_poly.type
_entity_poly.pdbx_seq_one_letter_code
_entity_poly.pdbx_strand_id
1 'polypeptide(L)'
;MGYFKQQQQQQQQQTLLLILALAFAIAITPALSVVGWDERHMPDPRVCWAQINKANGCEHEIYASLVKKKIKLSYGCCEAVQGMSSKCKNWMFNHGRFSPEFGDQIKGYCATLGVTLPPSYRIYYPDKTPPGHIGYGG
;
A
#
# COMPACT_ATOMS: atom_id res chain seq x y z
N MET A 1 -35.41 -28.51 48.46
CA MET A 1 -34.02 -28.28 47.99
C MET A 1 -33.68 -28.88 46.60
N GLY A 2 -34.52 -29.70 45.96
CA GLY A 2 -34.16 -30.36 44.67
C GLY A 2 -34.17 -29.46 43.43
N TYR A 3 -35.12 -28.53 43.33
CA TYR A 3 -35.28 -27.64 42.17
C TYR A 3 -34.07 -26.70 41.96
N PHE A 4 -33.44 -26.25 43.06
CA PHE A 4 -32.27 -25.37 42.98
C PHE A 4 -31.03 -26.08 42.41
N LYS A 5 -30.82 -27.37 42.75
CA LYS A 5 -29.74 -28.18 42.16
C LYS A 5 -29.99 -28.47 40.69
N GLN A 6 -31.22 -28.75 40.28
CA GLN A 6 -31.57 -28.94 38.87
C GLN A 6 -31.35 -27.67 38.05
N GLN A 7 -31.76 -26.51 38.55
CA GLN A 7 -31.54 -25.22 37.89
C GLN A 7 -30.03 -24.92 37.75
N GLN A 8 -29.24 -25.16 38.81
CA GLN A 8 -27.78 -25.03 38.76
C GLN A 8 -27.14 -25.97 37.73
N GLN A 9 -27.57 -27.24 37.70
CA GLN A 9 -27.01 -28.23 36.79
C GLN A 9 -27.38 -27.94 35.33
N GLN A 10 -28.59 -27.46 35.08
CA GLN A 10 -29.04 -27.03 33.76
C GLN A 10 -28.30 -25.77 33.29
N GLN A 11 -28.08 -24.80 34.18
CA GLN A 11 -27.26 -23.62 33.90
C GLN A 11 -25.81 -24.01 33.58
N GLN A 12 -25.23 -24.94 34.34
CA GLN A 12 -23.84 -25.37 34.16
C GLN A 12 -23.67 -26.13 32.83
N GLN A 13 -24.62 -27.01 32.48
CA GLN A 13 -24.61 -27.75 31.21
C GLN A 13 -24.81 -26.82 30.01
N GLN A 14 -25.75 -25.87 30.07
CA GLN A 14 -25.94 -24.86 29.01
C GLN A 14 -24.71 -23.98 28.84
N THR A 15 -24.09 -23.55 29.94
CA THR A 15 -22.86 -22.73 29.91
C THR A 15 -21.70 -23.50 29.29
N LEU A 16 -21.53 -24.79 29.64
CA LEU A 16 -20.47 -25.64 29.09
C LEU A 16 -20.62 -25.85 27.56
N LEU A 17 -21.86 -26.07 27.10
CA LEU A 17 -22.16 -26.22 25.67
C LEU A 17 -21.89 -24.92 24.89
N LEU A 18 -22.25 -23.76 25.46
CA LEU A 18 -21.95 -22.46 24.84
C LEU A 18 -20.43 -22.21 24.76
N ILE A 19 -19.68 -22.53 25.81
CA ILE A 19 -18.20 -22.39 25.81
C ILE A 19 -17.56 -23.29 24.76
N LEU A 20 -17.99 -24.55 24.65
CA LEU A 20 -17.49 -25.48 23.62
C LEU A 20 -17.81 -24.96 22.20
N ALA A 21 -19.02 -24.48 21.95
CA ALA A 21 -19.40 -23.92 20.65
C ALA A 21 -18.60 -22.65 20.30
N LEU A 22 -18.35 -21.77 21.26
CA LEU A 22 -17.52 -20.57 21.09
C LEU A 22 -16.05 -20.91 20.84
N ALA A 23 -15.51 -21.94 21.50
CA ALA A 23 -14.12 -22.39 21.29
C ALA A 23 -13.87 -22.88 19.86
N PHE A 24 -14.85 -23.52 19.21
CA PHE A 24 -14.74 -23.92 17.81
C PHE A 24 -14.80 -22.73 16.83
N ALA A 25 -15.41 -21.60 17.22
CA ALA A 25 -15.47 -20.39 16.38
C ALA A 25 -14.17 -19.56 16.41
N ILE A 26 -13.35 -19.69 17.46
CA ILE A 26 -12.06 -18.97 17.59
C ILE A 26 -11.02 -19.49 16.59
N ALA A 27 -11.13 -20.73 16.12
CA ALA A 27 -10.21 -21.30 15.13
C ALA A 27 -10.48 -20.84 13.68
N ILE A 28 -11.61 -20.19 13.41
CA ILE A 28 -12.06 -19.90 12.03
C ILE A 28 -12.16 -18.39 11.76
N THR A 29 -12.00 -17.54 12.77
CA THR A 29 -11.96 -16.09 12.56
C THR A 29 -10.50 -15.63 12.56
N PRO A 30 -9.88 -15.34 11.41
CA PRO A 30 -8.62 -14.62 11.43
C PRO A 30 -8.92 -13.23 11.98
N ALA A 31 -8.49 -12.95 13.21
CA ALA A 31 -8.26 -11.59 13.70
C ALA A 31 -7.08 -10.91 12.94
N LEU A 32 -6.86 -11.26 11.67
CA LEU A 32 -5.76 -10.83 10.81
C LEU A 32 -6.22 -9.80 9.77
N SER A 33 -7.49 -9.39 9.72
CA SER A 33 -7.91 -8.44 8.68
C SER A 33 -7.28 -7.04 8.80
N VAL A 34 -6.62 -6.74 9.92
CA VAL A 34 -5.84 -5.49 10.12
C VAL A 34 -4.33 -5.74 10.23
N VAL A 35 -3.91 -6.96 10.60
CA VAL A 35 -2.49 -7.33 10.81
C VAL A 35 -1.93 -8.22 9.69
N GLY A 36 -2.79 -8.68 8.79
CA GLY A 36 -2.49 -9.55 7.65
C GLY A 36 -2.38 -8.77 6.36
N TRP A 37 -1.55 -7.73 6.34
CA TRP A 37 -0.90 -7.32 5.08
C TRP A 37 0.06 -8.46 4.74
N ASP A 38 -0.51 -9.48 4.11
CA ASP A 38 0.06 -10.76 3.76
C ASP A 38 1.58 -10.67 3.49
N GLU A 39 2.37 -11.30 4.35
CA GLU A 39 3.83 -11.34 4.28
C GLU A 39 4.34 -11.93 2.93
N ARG A 40 3.47 -12.59 2.15
CA ARG A 40 3.76 -13.10 0.80
C ARG A 40 3.37 -12.13 -0.32
N HIS A 41 2.71 -11.02 -0.01
CA HIS A 41 2.34 -9.96 -0.96
C HIS A 41 3.11 -8.65 -0.75
N MET A 42 4.15 -8.58 0.08
CA MET A 42 5.05 -7.41 0.10
C MET A 42 5.82 -7.34 -1.24
N PRO A 43 5.90 -6.20 -1.94
CA PRO A 43 6.82 -6.08 -3.07
C PRO A 43 8.28 -6.05 -2.58
N ASP A 44 9.23 -6.49 -3.40
CA ASP A 44 10.66 -6.30 -3.09
C ASP A 44 10.95 -4.78 -3.02
N PRO A 45 11.41 -4.26 -1.88
CA PRO A 45 11.74 -2.84 -1.70
C PRO A 45 12.64 -2.30 -2.80
N ARG A 46 13.62 -3.10 -3.25
CA ARG A 46 14.59 -2.71 -4.28
C ARG A 46 13.90 -2.47 -5.62
N VAL A 47 12.87 -3.24 -5.95
CA VAL A 47 12.10 -3.06 -7.19
C VAL A 47 11.29 -1.77 -7.14
N CYS A 48 10.68 -1.46 -5.99
CA CYS A 48 9.93 -0.21 -5.83
C CYS A 48 10.84 1.02 -5.89
N TRP A 49 11.99 0.98 -5.20
CA TRP A 49 12.98 2.04 -5.25
C TRP A 49 13.66 2.17 -6.62
N ALA A 50 13.86 1.07 -7.34
CA ALA A 50 14.42 1.12 -8.69
C ALA A 50 13.56 1.95 -9.65
N GLN A 51 12.23 1.96 -9.49
CA GLN A 51 11.35 2.81 -10.31
C GLN A 51 11.54 4.30 -10.00
N ILE A 52 11.66 4.66 -8.72
CA ILE A 52 11.96 6.02 -8.27
C ILE A 52 13.33 6.48 -8.78
N ASN A 53 14.34 5.61 -8.68
CA ASN A 53 15.72 5.91 -9.05
C ASN A 53 15.97 5.95 -10.56
N LYS A 54 14.96 5.66 -11.40
CA LYS A 54 15.00 6.01 -12.84
C LYS A 54 15.03 7.53 -13.05
N ALA A 55 14.44 8.29 -12.14
CA ALA A 55 14.51 9.74 -12.14
C ALA A 55 15.65 10.19 -11.22
N ASN A 56 16.72 10.70 -11.83
CA ASN A 56 17.89 11.19 -11.09
C ASN A 56 17.48 12.18 -10.00
N GLY A 57 17.86 11.88 -8.75
CA GLY A 57 17.57 12.74 -7.60
C GLY A 57 16.17 12.60 -7.00
N CYS A 58 15.27 11.81 -7.60
CA CYS A 58 13.88 11.70 -7.11
C CYS A 58 13.79 11.13 -5.68
N GLU A 59 14.61 10.13 -5.34
CA GLU A 59 14.69 9.63 -3.97
C GLU A 59 15.04 10.76 -2.98
N HIS A 60 16.03 11.60 -3.32
CA HIS A 60 16.40 12.74 -2.49
C HIS A 60 15.28 13.77 -2.37
N GLU A 61 14.56 14.06 -3.47
CA GLU A 61 13.42 14.98 -3.46
C GLU A 61 12.28 14.50 -2.56
N ILE A 62 11.97 13.20 -2.58
CA ILE A 62 10.96 12.57 -1.71
C ILE A 62 11.37 12.71 -0.25
N TYR A 63 12.61 12.33 0.11
CA TYR A 63 13.10 12.46 1.48
C TYR A 63 13.20 13.92 1.95
N ALA A 64 13.67 14.83 1.09
CA ALA A 64 13.74 16.24 1.41
C ALA A 64 12.34 16.84 1.62
N SER A 65 11.35 16.41 0.83
CA SER A 65 9.95 16.83 0.98
C SER A 65 9.37 16.37 2.32
N LEU A 66 9.68 15.15 2.74
CA LEU A 66 9.28 14.61 4.05
C LEU A 66 9.90 15.43 5.20
N VAL A 67 11.22 15.60 5.20
CA VAL A 67 11.96 16.31 6.27
C VAL A 67 11.54 17.78 6.36
N LYS A 68 11.37 18.45 5.22
CA LYS A 68 10.98 19.86 5.15
C LYS A 68 9.48 20.10 5.31
N LYS A 69 8.67 19.02 5.39
CA LYS A 69 7.19 19.06 5.42
C LYS A 69 6.58 19.92 4.32
N LYS A 70 7.23 19.94 3.15
CA LYS A 70 6.81 20.74 1.99
C LYS A 70 7.14 19.97 0.72
N ILE A 71 6.11 19.61 -0.02
CA ILE A 71 6.28 18.88 -1.28
C ILE A 71 6.97 19.76 -2.31
N LYS A 72 8.14 19.31 -2.76
CA LYS A 72 8.92 19.90 -3.84
C LYS A 72 9.52 18.78 -4.67
N LEU A 73 8.77 18.32 -5.66
CA LEU A 73 9.20 17.29 -6.61
C LEU A 73 9.37 17.91 -8.00
N SER A 74 10.38 17.45 -8.71
CA SER A 74 10.57 17.70 -10.14
C SER A 74 9.55 16.92 -10.94
N TYR A 75 9.37 17.33 -12.20
CA TYR A 75 8.47 16.63 -13.12
C TYR A 75 8.86 15.15 -13.30
N GLY A 76 10.14 14.87 -13.55
CA GLY A 76 10.62 13.51 -13.73
C GLY A 76 10.40 12.64 -12.49
N CYS A 77 10.52 13.23 -11.28
CA CYS A 77 10.20 12.52 -10.05
C CYS A 77 8.70 12.20 -9.95
N CYS A 78 7.83 13.15 -10.31
CA CYS A 78 6.39 12.91 -10.35
C CYS A 78 5.99 11.85 -11.38
N GLU A 79 6.63 11.81 -12.55
CA GLU A 79 6.41 10.73 -13.52
C GLU A 79 6.84 9.37 -12.96
N ALA A 80 8.00 9.30 -12.30
CA ALA A 80 8.47 8.07 -11.66
C ALA A 80 7.48 7.58 -10.60
N VAL A 81 6.99 8.46 -9.72
CA VAL A 81 5.98 8.13 -8.70
C VAL A 81 4.67 7.70 -9.34
N GLN A 82 4.18 8.41 -10.37
CA GLN A 82 2.94 8.05 -11.06
C GLN A 82 3.05 6.70 -11.79
N GLY A 83 4.22 6.40 -12.36
CA GLY A 83 4.52 5.14 -13.04
C GLY A 83 4.69 3.93 -12.13
N MET A 84 4.81 4.12 -10.80
CA MET A 84 4.86 2.99 -9.87
C MET A 84 3.54 2.20 -9.87
N SER A 85 3.67 0.87 -9.69
CA SER A 85 2.52 0.00 -9.45
C SER A 85 1.80 0.39 -8.15
N SER A 86 0.49 0.11 -8.08
CA SER A 86 -0.31 0.32 -6.86
C SER A 86 0.31 -0.38 -5.65
N LYS A 87 0.84 -1.59 -5.86
CA LYS A 87 1.55 -2.38 -4.86
C LYS A 87 2.75 -1.63 -4.27
N CYS A 88 3.61 -1.06 -5.13
CA CYS A 88 4.77 -0.31 -4.67
C CYS A 88 4.40 1.01 -4.02
N LYS A 89 3.38 1.72 -4.53
CA LYS A 89 2.87 2.94 -3.89
C LYS A 89 2.34 2.66 -2.48
N ASN A 90 1.51 1.63 -2.35
CA ASN A 90 0.94 1.22 -1.07
C ASN A 90 2.04 0.80 -0.10
N TRP A 91 2.99 -0.02 -0.55
CA TRP A 91 4.13 -0.42 0.26
C TRP A 91 4.97 0.78 0.71
N MET A 92 5.33 1.67 -0.21
CA MET A 92 6.24 2.78 0.08
C MET A 92 5.60 3.85 0.96
N PHE A 93 4.32 4.19 0.76
CA PHE A 93 3.66 5.27 1.49
C PHE A 93 2.92 4.80 2.75
N ASN A 94 2.66 3.50 2.92
CA ASN A 94 1.98 2.98 4.12
C ASN A 94 2.93 2.19 5.05
N HIS A 95 4.24 2.20 4.80
CA HIS A 95 5.25 1.61 5.68
C HIS A 95 6.45 2.53 5.92
N GLY A 96 7.19 2.23 7.01
CA GLY A 96 8.47 2.86 7.32
C GLY A 96 8.31 4.30 7.80
N ARG A 97 9.01 5.23 7.13
CA ARG A 97 9.02 6.66 7.50
C ARG A 97 7.97 7.51 6.77
N PHE A 98 7.28 6.92 5.80
CA PHE A 98 6.24 7.59 5.04
C PHE A 98 4.88 7.23 5.61
N SER A 99 3.91 8.12 5.40
CA SER A 99 2.54 7.93 5.83
C SER A 99 1.57 8.02 4.65
N PRO A 100 0.38 7.41 4.75
CA PRO A 100 -0.63 7.48 3.70
C PRO A 100 -0.94 8.93 3.31
N GLU A 101 -1.02 9.83 4.29
CA GLU A 101 -1.29 11.25 4.09
C GLU A 101 -0.18 11.93 3.29
N PHE A 102 1.08 11.55 3.51
CA PHE A 102 2.20 12.03 2.72
C PHE A 102 2.13 11.53 1.27
N GLY A 103 1.74 10.26 1.07
CA GLY A 103 1.48 9.71 -0.26
C GLY A 103 0.38 10.46 -1.01
N ASP A 104 -0.72 10.81 -0.34
CA ASP A 104 -1.81 11.59 -0.92
C ASP A 104 -1.39 13.02 -1.28
N GLN A 105 -0.55 13.66 -0.47
CA GLN A 105 0.01 14.98 -0.79
C GLN A 105 0.90 14.93 -2.04
N ILE A 106 1.76 13.91 -2.17
CA ILE A 106 2.56 13.70 -3.38
C ILE A 106 1.66 13.48 -4.60
N LYS A 107 0.63 12.64 -4.47
CA LYS A 107 -0.34 12.40 -5.54
C LYS A 107 -1.02 13.70 -5.99
N GLY A 108 -1.48 14.52 -5.05
CA GLY A 108 -2.09 15.82 -5.34
C GLY A 108 -1.12 16.78 -6.04
N TYR A 109 0.09 16.92 -5.52
CA TYR A 109 1.13 17.78 -6.10
C TYR A 109 1.51 17.34 -7.53
N CYS A 110 1.67 16.04 -7.77
CA CYS A 110 2.03 15.54 -9.09
C CYS A 110 0.87 15.63 -10.10
N ALA A 111 -0.38 15.63 -9.64
CA ALA A 111 -1.54 15.86 -10.50
C ALA A 111 -1.59 17.30 -11.02
N THR A 112 -1.26 18.30 -10.17
CA THR A 112 -1.26 19.71 -10.59
C THR A 112 -0.15 20.02 -11.59
N LEU A 113 1.00 19.35 -11.52
CA LEU A 113 2.05 19.50 -12.53
C LEU A 113 1.57 19.07 -13.92
N GLY A 114 0.78 18.00 -14.02
CA GLY A 114 0.19 17.57 -15.29
C GLY A 114 -0.83 18.55 -15.87
N VAL A 115 -1.50 19.33 -15.00
CA VAL A 115 -2.43 20.39 -15.40
C VAL A 115 -1.70 21.70 -15.73
N THR A 116 -0.58 21.97 -15.07
CA THR A 116 0.16 23.24 -15.19
C THR A 116 1.18 23.21 -16.33
N LEU A 117 1.71 22.04 -16.69
CA LEU A 117 2.67 21.92 -17.77
C LEU A 117 1.97 21.92 -19.14
N PRO A 118 2.44 22.74 -20.10
CA PRO A 118 1.87 22.75 -21.43
C PRO A 118 2.09 21.40 -22.14
N PRO A 119 1.21 20.98 -23.07
CA PRO A 119 1.34 19.74 -23.83
C PRO A 119 2.69 19.60 -24.55
N SER A 120 3.34 20.71 -24.91
CA SER A 120 4.67 20.73 -25.53
C SER A 120 5.76 20.15 -24.63
N TYR A 121 5.62 20.22 -23.31
CA TYR A 121 6.59 19.67 -22.36
C TYR A 121 6.60 18.13 -22.39
N ARG A 122 5.45 17.49 -22.65
CA ARG A 122 5.32 16.04 -22.90
C ARG A 122 6.03 15.58 -24.18
N ILE A 123 6.20 16.47 -25.16
CA ILE A 123 6.92 16.17 -26.40
C ILE A 123 8.44 16.27 -26.19
N TYR A 124 8.90 17.19 -25.33
CA TYR A 124 10.32 17.44 -25.07
C TYR A 124 11.00 16.33 -24.24
N TYR A 125 10.24 15.67 -23.36
CA TYR A 125 10.66 14.45 -22.66
C TYR A 125 9.90 13.25 -23.23
N PRO A 126 10.36 12.64 -24.34
CA PRO A 126 9.74 11.43 -24.83
C PRO A 126 9.84 10.33 -23.78
N ASP A 127 8.71 9.66 -23.54
CA ASP A 127 8.59 8.47 -22.72
C ASP A 127 9.67 7.45 -23.14
N LYS A 128 10.51 7.03 -22.20
CA LYS A 128 11.55 6.01 -22.46
C LYS A 128 10.98 4.60 -22.38
N THR A 129 9.78 4.36 -22.89
CA THR A 129 9.31 3.01 -23.16
C THR A 129 10.15 2.44 -24.32
N PRO A 130 10.93 1.37 -24.10
CA PRO A 130 11.64 0.74 -25.21
C PRO A 130 10.58 0.18 -26.18
N PRO A 131 10.66 0.48 -27.49
CA PRO A 131 9.80 -0.15 -28.48
C PRO A 131 9.97 -1.68 -28.37
N GLY A 132 8.88 -2.37 -28.10
CA GLY A 132 8.85 -3.83 -28.14
C GLY A 132 9.40 -4.31 -29.48
N HIS A 133 10.29 -5.30 -29.43
CA HIS A 133 10.79 -5.99 -30.60
C HIS A 133 9.62 -6.64 -31.34
N ILE A 134 9.16 -5.98 -32.41
CA ILE A 134 8.40 -6.60 -33.47
C ILE A 134 9.28 -7.65 -34.14
N GLY A 135 9.07 -8.91 -33.77
CA GLY A 135 9.62 -10.06 -34.48
C GLY A 135 9.03 -10.11 -35.88
N TYR A 136 9.87 -9.90 -36.89
CA TYR A 136 9.55 -10.24 -38.27
C TYR A 136 9.78 -11.74 -38.48
N GLY A 137 8.81 -12.38 -39.14
CA GLY A 137 8.88 -13.77 -39.54
C GLY A 137 10.00 -14.07 -40.54
N GLY A 138 10.44 -15.32 -40.47
CA GLY A 138 11.16 -16.09 -41.48
C GLY A 138 10.71 -17.53 -41.36
#